data_AF-A0A6V7K788-F1
#
_entry.id   AF-A0A6V7K788-F1
#
_cell.length_a   1.000
_cell.length_b   1.000
_cell.length_c   1.000
_cell.angle_alpha   90.00
_cell.angle_beta   90.00
_cell.angle_gamma   90.00
#
_symmetry.space_group_name_H-M   'P 1'
#
loop_
_entity.id
_entity.type
_entity.pdbx_description
1 polymer ?
#
loop_
_entity_poly.entity_id
_entity_poly.type
_entity_poly.pdbx_seq_one_letter_code
_entity_poly.pdbx_strand_id
1 'polypeptide(L)' 'EEVREEFKRNGRDFEYCSDSEGGAEHVQNIRRKKPKKPLKTECVFCKNNGELECFYKGHILKDANGKTRCPVL' A
#
# COMPACT_ATOMS: atom_id res chain seq x y z
N GLU A 1 -7.08 -36.49 -5.27
CA GLU A 1 -6.41 -35.32 -5.87
C GLU A 1 -6.86 -34.00 -5.26
N GLU A 2 -8.14 -33.85 -4.96
CA GLU A 2 -8.78 -32.64 -4.40
C GLU A 2 -8.11 -32.07 -3.13
N VAL A 3 -7.79 -32.95 -2.16
CA VAL A 3 -7.14 -32.55 -0.89
C VAL A 3 -5.80 -31.83 -1.14
N ARG A 4 -5.04 -32.23 -2.16
CA ARG A 4 -3.74 -31.61 -2.51
C ARG A 4 -3.92 -30.22 -3.13
N GLU A 5 -5.07 -29.94 -3.74
CA GLU A 5 -5.41 -28.63 -4.29
C GLU A 5 -6.02 -27.69 -3.24
N GLU A 6 -6.66 -28.23 -2.21
CA GLU A 6 -7.16 -27.48 -1.06
C GLU A 6 -6.01 -26.91 -0.22
N PHE A 7 -4.97 -27.72 0.05
CA PHE A 7 -3.75 -27.24 0.71
C PHE A 7 -3.05 -26.12 -0.06
N LYS A 8 -3.16 -26.08 -1.40
CA LYS A 8 -2.62 -24.98 -2.22
C LYS A 8 -3.47 -23.70 -2.14
N ARG A 9 -4.73 -23.80 -1.73
CA ARG A 9 -5.68 -22.69 -1.56
C ARG A 9 -5.68 -22.11 -0.15
N ASN A 10 -5.21 -22.87 0.86
CA ASN A 10 -5.23 -22.55 2.29
C ASN A 10 -4.34 -21.37 2.76
N GLY A 11 -4.07 -20.40 1.90
CA GLY A 11 -3.38 -19.15 2.22
C GLY A 11 -3.77 -18.00 1.28
N ARG A 12 -4.93 -18.14 0.62
CA ARG A 12 -5.43 -17.20 -0.39
C ARG A 12 -6.80 -16.64 -0.04
N ASP A 13 -7.24 -16.80 1.20
CA ASP A 13 -8.39 -16.06 1.71
C ASP A 13 -7.93 -14.72 2.28
N PHE A 14 -8.48 -13.65 1.70
CA PHE A 14 -8.39 -12.27 2.20
C PHE A 14 -9.65 -11.91 2.99
N GLU A 15 -10.56 -12.87 3.24
CA GLU A 15 -11.96 -12.61 3.60
C GLU A 15 -12.25 -12.58 5.11
N TYR A 16 -11.27 -12.29 5.96
CA TYR A 16 -11.54 -11.95 7.36
C TYR A 16 -10.66 -10.80 7.84
N CYS A 17 -10.91 -9.61 7.30
CA CYS A 17 -10.57 -8.38 8.01
C CYS A 17 -11.72 -8.10 8.98
N SER A 18 -11.56 -8.46 10.25
CA SER A 18 -12.49 -8.03 11.30
C SER A 18 -12.57 -6.51 11.30
N ASP A 19 -13.78 -5.98 11.10
CA ASP A 19 -14.08 -4.55 11.19
C ASP A 19 -13.99 -4.12 12.67
N SER A 20 -12.82 -3.65 13.10
CA SER A 20 -12.64 -2.93 14.35
C SER A 20 -11.53 -1.91 14.20
N GLU A 21 -11.96 -0.67 14.05
CA GLU A 21 -11.27 0.60 14.32
C GLU A 21 -9.78 0.72 13.98
N GLY A 22 -9.51 1.56 12.98
CA GLY A 22 -8.35 2.46 12.99
C GLY A 22 -6.99 1.83 12.67
N GLY A 23 -6.67 1.72 11.38
CA GLY A 23 -5.30 1.54 10.91
C GLY A 23 -5.18 0.49 9.81
N ALA A 24 -5.43 0.90 8.57
CA ALA A 24 -5.13 0.07 7.41
C ALA A 24 -3.60 -0.06 7.23
N GLU A 25 -2.98 -1.07 7.84
CA GLU A 25 -1.63 -1.53 7.51
C GLU A 25 -1.59 -3.06 7.28
N HIS A 26 -1.38 -3.40 5.99
CA HIS A 26 -0.33 -4.32 5.51
C HIS A 26 -0.54 -5.84 5.49
N VAL A 27 -1.07 -6.34 4.36
CA VAL A 27 -0.71 -7.68 3.86
C VAL A 27 0.45 -7.55 2.87
N GLN A 28 1.67 -7.79 3.35
CA GLN A 28 2.86 -7.92 2.50
C GLN A 28 2.76 -9.17 1.64
N ASN A 29 2.26 -8.99 0.43
CA ASN A 29 2.52 -9.93 -0.64
C ASN A 29 4.03 -9.94 -0.94
N ILE A 30 4.78 -10.89 -0.36
CA ILE A 30 6.14 -11.21 -0.80
C ILE A 30 6.06 -11.90 -2.16
N ARG A 31 5.87 -11.10 -3.21
CA ARG A 31 5.88 -11.55 -4.61
C ARG A 31 7.14 -11.03 -5.27
N ARG A 32 8.06 -11.97 -5.55
CA ARG A 32 9.17 -11.96 -6.53
C ARG A 32 9.84 -10.59 -6.77
N LYS A 33 11.12 -10.47 -6.39
CA LYS A 33 11.98 -9.29 -6.65
C LYS A 33 12.03 -8.96 -8.16
N LYS A 34 11.04 -8.21 -8.64
CA LYS A 34 11.05 -7.53 -9.93
C LYS A 34 12.02 -6.34 -9.85
N PRO A 35 12.64 -5.91 -10.97
CA PRO A 35 13.53 -4.75 -10.99
C PRO A 35 12.85 -3.57 -10.31
N LYS A 36 13.56 -2.93 -9.36
CA LYS A 36 13.04 -1.84 -8.53
C LYS A 36 12.69 -0.68 -9.45
N LYS A 37 11.42 -0.61 -9.86
CA LYS A 37 10.85 0.61 -10.47
C LYS A 37 11.10 1.75 -9.48
N PRO A 38 11.42 2.97 -9.95
CA PRO A 38 11.53 4.12 -9.07
C PRO A 38 10.28 4.20 -8.21
N LEU A 39 10.48 4.28 -6.89
CA LEU A 39 9.39 4.39 -5.93
C LEU A 39 8.57 5.61 -6.33
N LYS A 40 7.25 5.43 -6.48
CA LYS A 40 6.36 6.53 -6.84
C LYS A 40 6.39 7.57 -5.72
N THR A 41 6.96 8.73 -6.01
CA THR A 41 7.01 9.87 -5.09
C THR A 41 5.77 10.75 -5.28
N GLU A 42 4.57 10.19 -5.25
CA GLU A 42 3.33 10.98 -5.38
C GLU A 42 2.58 11.09 -4.05
N CYS A 43 2.21 12.32 -3.67
CA CYS A 43 1.43 12.62 -2.50
C CYS A 43 -0.07 12.56 -2.83
N VAL A 44 -0.74 11.55 -2.29
CA VAL A 44 -2.18 11.34 -2.49
C VAL A 44 -3.03 12.48 -1.91
N PHE A 45 -2.57 13.13 -0.83
CA PHE A 45 -3.28 14.25 -0.21
C PHE A 45 -3.31 15.47 -1.13
N CYS A 46 -2.14 15.92 -1.57
CA CYS A 46 -2.02 17.06 -2.49
C CYS A 46 -2.72 16.78 -3.82
N LYS A 47 -2.62 15.55 -4.34
CA LYS A 47 -3.36 15.13 -5.54
C LYS A 47 -4.87 15.27 -5.38
N ASN A 48 -5.41 14.87 -4.23
CA ASN A 48 -6.84 14.96 -3.94
C ASN A 48 -7.31 16.41 -3.72
N ASN A 49 -6.44 17.28 -3.22
CA ASN A 49 -6.71 18.72 -3.07
C ASN A 49 -6.61 19.50 -4.39
N GLY A 50 -6.26 18.84 -5.50
CA GLY A 50 -6.13 19.48 -6.80
C GLY A 50 -4.83 20.29 -6.95
N GLU A 51 -3.80 19.98 -6.16
CA GLU A 51 -2.48 20.61 -6.31
C GLU A 51 -1.86 20.30 -7.68
N LEU A 52 -0.93 21.15 -8.10
CA LEU A 52 -0.21 20.98 -9.36
C LEU A 52 0.54 19.65 -9.41
N GLU A 53 0.62 19.06 -10.59
CA GLU A 53 1.32 17.80 -10.83
C GLU A 53 2.78 17.83 -10.37
N CYS A 54 3.47 18.93 -10.62
CA CYS A 54 4.85 19.14 -10.17
C CYS A 54 4.97 19.13 -8.64
N PHE A 55 3.92 19.58 -7.93
CA PHE A 55 3.93 19.69 -6.48
C PHE A 55 3.67 18.33 -5.82
N TYR A 56 2.58 17.65 -6.20
CA TYR A 56 2.25 16.37 -5.59
C TYR A 56 3.21 15.25 -6.00
N LYS A 57 3.93 15.34 -7.13
CA LYS A 57 4.99 14.38 -7.52
C LYS A 57 6.35 14.63 -6.83
N GLY A 58 6.47 15.70 -6.04
CA GLY A 58 7.70 16.06 -5.35
C GLY A 58 7.86 15.41 -3.97
N HIS A 59 6.82 14.78 -3.41
CA HIS A 59 6.84 14.22 -2.07
C HIS A 59 5.80 13.09 -1.90
N ILE A 60 5.82 12.43 -0.75
CA ILE A 60 4.85 11.40 -0.37
C ILE A 60 4.09 11.83 0.89
N LEU A 61 2.88 11.30 1.06
CA LEU A 61 2.07 11.63 2.25
C LEU A 61 2.70 11.06 3.53
N LYS A 62 3.05 9.77 3.51
CA LYS A 62 3.66 9.04 4.64
C LYS A 62 4.87 8.23 4.18
N ASP A 63 5.94 8.24 4.97
CA ASP A 63 7.13 7.40 4.79
C ASP A 63 6.88 5.94 5.18
N ALA A 64 7.84 5.06 4.88
CA ALA A 64 7.85 3.65 5.31
C ALA A 64 7.80 3.47 6.84
N ASN A 65 8.11 4.51 7.61
CA ASN A 65 8.02 4.52 9.08
C ASN A 65 6.68 5.09 9.58
N GLY A 66 5.69 5.29 8.70
CA GLY A 66 4.38 5.87 9.04
C GLY A 66 4.37 7.38 9.31
N LYS A 67 5.54 8.04 9.27
CA LYS A 67 5.67 9.49 9.51
C LYS A 67 5.16 10.30 8.32
N THR A 68 4.34 11.31 8.60
CA THR A 68 3.87 12.26 7.58
C THR A 68 5.03 13.10 7.04
N ARG A 69 5.10 13.23 5.71
CA ARG A 69 6.13 13.99 4.98
C ARG A 69 5.57 15.10 4.11
N CYS A 70 4.25 15.12 3.92
CA CYS A 70 3.58 16.21 3.25
C CYS A 70 3.83 17.51 4.00
N PRO A 71 4.34 18.59 3.37
CA PRO A 71 4.61 19.85 4.06
C PRO A 71 3.34 20.61 4.48
N VAL A 72 2.18 20.18 3.98
CA VAL A 72 0.88 20.80 4.23
C VAL A 72 0.11 20.13 5.40
N LEU A 73 0.65 19.03 5.95
CA LEU A 73 0.09 18.24 7.06
C LEU A 73 1.13 18.03 8.15
#